data_AF-A0A953D8J9-F1
#
_entry.id   AF-A0A953D8J9-F1
#
_cell.length_a   1.000
_cell.length_b   1.000
_cell.length_c   1.000
_cell.angle_alpha   90.00
_cell.angle_beta   90.00
_cell.angle_gamma   90.00
#
_symmetry.space_group_name_H-M   'P 1'
#
loop_
_entity.id
_entity.type
_entity.pdbx_description
1 polymer ?
#
loop_
_entity_poly.entity_id
_entity_poly.type
_entity_poly.pdbx_seq_one_letter_code
_entity_poly.pdbx_strand_id
1 'polypeptide(L)'
;MLPKIIARRCVSFSTAVLLLLTIGIAQEKLLTPEEIRRLDRENEFWRALRADDDTDASLARLRRRGATADELSWFAPKLATIWEVDVSRAWGWLRPEQIDAIKDVDRAFIPRIRAARLRAATGIEIDPEHRGETLLAVNARWQRAVLRTLDYDQLGEFRLMNSLSAQRTARHFENVPLTDDERRTIYDWQREFEATAGENGARLRPGQRDVVLDHRRRIRDLIGDDRFAIYFASAEPKFARMHDALGEDVDNTTALDAWWIREQFWIDQEKPREIGLSNRVLAARAEERLRIRLGEQLATRYLASDDARWLTGFRLQVHGGSRAATKP
;
A
#
# COMPACT_ATOMS: atom_id res chain seq x y z
N MET A 1 -24.22 37.81 -43.42
CA MET A 1 -23.66 38.03 -42.06
C MET A 1 -24.21 36.93 -41.16
N LEU A 2 -23.40 35.91 -40.85
CA LEU A 2 -23.78 34.82 -39.95
C LEU A 2 -23.53 35.23 -38.49
N PRO A 3 -24.42 34.91 -37.53
CA PRO A 3 -24.24 35.31 -36.15
C PRO A 3 -23.10 34.52 -35.51
N LYS A 4 -22.20 35.24 -34.84
CA LYS A 4 -21.11 34.67 -34.02
C LYS A 4 -21.73 33.96 -32.80
N ILE A 5 -21.68 32.63 -32.78
CA ILE A 5 -22.03 31.84 -31.60
C ILE A 5 -20.75 31.64 -30.78
N ILE A 6 -20.68 32.31 -29.63
CA ILE A 6 -19.60 32.16 -28.66
C ILE A 6 -19.96 30.97 -27.76
N ALA A 7 -19.37 29.80 -28.04
CA ALA A 7 -19.46 28.64 -27.15
C ALA A 7 -18.31 28.68 -26.14
N ARG A 8 -18.61 28.98 -24.87
CA ARG A 8 -17.63 28.92 -23.77
C ARG A 8 -17.28 27.46 -23.48
N ARG A 9 -16.02 27.09 -23.68
CA ARG A 9 -15.45 25.83 -23.17
C ARG A 9 -15.25 25.95 -21.66
N CYS A 10 -16.14 25.36 -20.87
CA CYS A 10 -15.85 25.03 -19.48
C CYS A 10 -15.05 23.73 -19.45
N VAL A 11 -13.73 23.83 -19.58
CA VAL A 11 -12.82 22.73 -19.22
C VAL A 11 -12.49 22.90 -17.74
N SER A 12 -13.14 22.13 -16.89
CA SER A 12 -12.79 22.04 -15.47
C SER A 12 -11.50 21.23 -15.32
N PHE A 13 -10.35 21.90 -15.42
CA PHE A 13 -9.06 21.38 -15.00
C PHE A 13 -9.01 21.35 -13.46
N SER A 14 -9.04 20.16 -12.87
CA SER A 14 -8.83 19.98 -11.43
C SER A 14 -7.36 20.23 -11.03
N THR A 15 -7.14 21.32 -10.31
CA THR A 15 -6.33 21.42 -9.08
C THR A 15 -4.89 20.89 -9.02
N ALA A 16 -4.18 20.70 -10.13
CA ALA A 16 -2.71 20.49 -10.13
C ALA A 16 -1.90 21.55 -10.91
N VAL A 17 -2.55 22.56 -11.50
CA VAL A 17 -1.89 23.62 -12.30
C VAL A 17 -1.91 24.99 -11.60
N LEU A 18 -2.32 25.05 -10.33
CA LEU A 18 -2.41 26.32 -9.59
C LEU A 18 -1.04 26.93 -9.20
N LEU A 19 0.08 26.34 -9.64
CA LEU A 19 1.43 26.89 -9.47
C LEU A 19 2.10 27.38 -10.77
N LEU A 20 1.38 27.41 -11.90
CA LEU A 20 1.86 27.98 -13.17
C LEU A 20 0.96 29.13 -13.69
N LEU A 21 0.06 29.65 -12.86
CA LEU A 21 -0.84 30.75 -13.18
C LEU A 21 -0.24 32.13 -12.83
N THR A 22 0.96 32.41 -13.31
CA THR A 22 1.46 33.80 -13.36
C THR A 22 1.96 34.26 -14.71
N ILE A 23 2.11 33.41 -15.73
CA ILE A 23 2.47 33.88 -17.09
C ILE A 23 1.80 32.99 -18.14
N GLY A 24 0.66 33.43 -18.67
CA GLY A 24 -0.02 32.71 -19.74
C GLY A 24 -1.33 33.37 -20.13
N ILE A 25 -1.25 34.33 -21.04
CA ILE A 25 -2.39 34.92 -21.75
C ILE A 25 -3.28 33.77 -22.26
N ALA A 26 -4.49 33.65 -21.74
CA ALA A 26 -5.48 32.72 -22.26
C ALA A 26 -5.83 33.16 -23.68
N GLN A 27 -5.18 32.57 -24.69
CA GLN A 27 -5.65 32.70 -26.06
C GLN A 27 -7.01 32.00 -26.15
N GLU A 28 -8.07 32.79 -26.35
CA GLU A 28 -9.38 32.29 -26.73
C GLU A 28 -9.27 31.59 -28.09
N LYS A 29 -9.04 30.28 -28.07
CA LYS A 29 -9.04 29.47 -29.28
C LYS A 29 -10.48 29.37 -29.79
N LEU A 30 -10.81 30.15 -30.81
CA LEU A 30 -12.07 30.06 -31.53
C LEU A 30 -12.16 28.69 -32.22
N LEU A 31 -13.21 27.94 -31.89
CA LEU A 31 -13.47 26.63 -32.49
C LEU A 31 -14.02 26.79 -33.90
N THR A 32 -13.59 25.93 -34.81
CA THR A 32 -14.18 25.85 -36.14
C THR A 32 -15.60 25.25 -36.07
N PRO A 33 -16.48 25.51 -37.05
CA PRO A 33 -17.80 24.85 -37.11
C PRO A 33 -17.73 23.32 -37.12
N GLU A 34 -16.64 22.75 -37.65
CA GLU A 34 -16.41 21.31 -37.64
C GLU A 34 -16.01 20.79 -36.26
N GLU A 35 -15.15 21.51 -35.54
CA GLU A 35 -14.84 21.21 -34.14
C GLU A 35 -16.08 21.29 -33.24
N ILE A 36 -16.97 22.26 -33.48
CA ILE A 36 -18.24 22.38 -32.77
C ILE A 36 -19.13 21.16 -33.05
N ARG A 37 -19.34 20.80 -34.32
CA ARG A 37 -20.16 19.61 -34.68
C ARG A 37 -19.60 18.33 -34.09
N ARG A 38 -18.28 18.18 -34.06
CA ARG A 38 -17.61 17.03 -33.43
C ARG A 38 -17.89 16.99 -31.93
N LEU A 39 -17.76 18.12 -31.23
CA LEU A 39 -18.04 18.22 -29.79
C LEU A 39 -19.52 17.97 -29.48
N ASP A 40 -20.44 18.47 -30.30
CA ASP A 40 -21.87 18.25 -30.11
C ASP A 40 -22.22 16.76 -30.26
N ARG A 41 -21.65 16.10 -31.27
CA ARG A 41 -21.81 14.66 -31.49
C ARG A 41 -21.20 13.84 -30.35
N GLU A 42 -20.03 14.24 -29.86
CA GLU A 42 -19.41 13.63 -28.68
C GLU A 42 -20.30 13.79 -27.44
N ASN A 43 -20.81 15.00 -27.20
CA ASN A 43 -21.68 15.29 -26.06
C ASN A 43 -23.01 14.50 -26.13
N GLU A 44 -23.54 14.28 -27.33
CA GLU A 44 -24.71 13.42 -27.54
C GLU A 44 -24.43 11.98 -27.10
N PHE A 45 -23.27 11.43 -27.47
CA PHE A 45 -22.87 10.09 -27.04
C PHE A 45 -22.65 10.00 -25.53
N TRP A 46 -22.03 10.99 -24.91
CA TRP A 46 -21.90 11.01 -23.44
C TRP A 46 -23.27 11.07 -22.74
N ARG A 47 -24.20 11.90 -23.22
CA ARG A 47 -25.58 11.98 -22.68
C ARG A 47 -26.39 10.71 -22.91
N ALA A 48 -26.01 9.91 -23.90
CA ALA A 48 -26.69 8.68 -24.21
C ALA A 48 -26.40 7.55 -23.21
N LEU A 49 -25.32 7.64 -22.43
CA LEU A 49 -24.89 6.60 -21.50
C LEU A 49 -25.81 6.48 -20.29
N ARG A 50 -25.73 5.32 -19.61
CA ARG A 50 -26.39 5.09 -18.33
C ARG A 50 -25.37 4.65 -17.29
N ALA A 51 -25.57 5.08 -16.06
CA ALA A 51 -24.67 4.77 -14.95
C ALA A 51 -24.69 3.27 -14.58
N ASP A 52 -25.82 2.60 -14.79
CA ASP A 52 -25.99 1.16 -14.50
C ASP A 52 -25.36 0.24 -15.54
N ASP A 53 -25.14 0.74 -16.76
CA ASP A 53 -24.49 -0.03 -17.83
C ASP A 53 -23.04 -0.35 -17.41
N ASP A 54 -22.49 -1.48 -17.83
CA ASP A 54 -21.04 -1.72 -17.85
C ASP A 54 -20.40 -1.14 -19.14
N THR A 55 -19.09 -1.33 -19.31
CA THR A 55 -18.35 -0.82 -20.48
C THR A 55 -18.92 -1.38 -21.79
N ASP A 56 -19.23 -2.68 -21.83
CA ASP A 56 -19.72 -3.36 -23.04
C ASP A 56 -21.15 -2.93 -23.40
N ALA A 57 -22.03 -2.85 -22.42
CA ALA A 57 -23.39 -2.35 -22.58
C ALA A 57 -23.40 -0.89 -23.05
N SER A 58 -22.48 -0.07 -22.52
CA SER A 58 -22.27 1.33 -22.95
C SER A 58 -21.84 1.40 -24.42
N LEU A 59 -20.84 0.62 -24.83
CA LEU A 59 -20.38 0.56 -26.23
C LEU A 59 -21.47 0.05 -27.18
N ALA A 60 -22.23 -0.97 -26.77
CA ALA A 60 -23.37 -1.49 -27.53
C ALA A 60 -24.49 -0.43 -27.69
N ARG A 61 -24.69 0.42 -26.68
CA ARG A 61 -25.64 1.53 -26.74
C ARG A 61 -25.18 2.61 -27.73
N LEU A 62 -23.90 2.98 -27.70
CA LEU A 62 -23.34 3.94 -28.66
C LEU A 62 -23.44 3.41 -30.10
N ARG A 63 -23.14 2.12 -30.31
CA ARG A 63 -23.30 1.46 -31.61
C ARG A 63 -24.74 1.54 -32.12
N ARG A 64 -25.74 1.26 -31.27
CA ARG A 64 -27.17 1.40 -31.62
C ARG A 64 -27.59 2.84 -31.96
N ARG A 65 -26.84 3.84 -31.48
CA ARG A 65 -27.04 5.25 -31.81
C ARG A 65 -26.24 5.73 -33.03
N GLY A 66 -25.61 4.80 -33.76
CA GLY A 66 -24.91 5.12 -35.00
C GLY A 66 -23.48 5.63 -34.79
N ALA A 67 -22.84 5.29 -33.66
CA ALA A 67 -21.40 5.49 -33.51
C ALA A 67 -20.62 4.62 -34.51
N THR A 68 -19.64 5.20 -35.19
CA THR A 68 -18.76 4.49 -36.11
C THR A 68 -17.73 3.62 -35.38
N ALA A 69 -17.02 2.75 -36.09
CA ALA A 69 -15.94 1.95 -35.49
C ALA A 69 -14.83 2.82 -34.89
N ASP A 70 -14.48 3.93 -35.55
CA ASP A 70 -13.48 4.88 -35.08
C ASP A 70 -13.94 5.65 -33.84
N GLU A 71 -15.23 5.99 -33.77
CA GLU A 71 -15.80 6.60 -32.57
C GLU A 71 -15.79 5.62 -31.40
N LEU A 72 -16.22 4.37 -31.63
CA LEU A 72 -16.22 3.34 -30.59
C LEU A 72 -14.80 3.03 -30.08
N SER A 73 -13.79 2.95 -30.96
CA SER A 73 -12.41 2.71 -30.55
C SER A 73 -11.83 3.87 -29.74
N TRP A 74 -12.28 5.11 -30.01
CA TRP A 74 -11.92 6.28 -29.24
C TRP A 74 -12.64 6.35 -27.87
N PHE A 75 -13.91 5.92 -27.79
CA PHE A 75 -14.69 5.90 -26.55
C PHE A 75 -14.28 4.76 -25.61
N ALA A 76 -13.95 3.58 -26.13
CA ALA A 76 -13.66 2.39 -25.34
C ALA A 76 -12.66 2.60 -24.18
N PRO A 77 -11.44 3.15 -24.40
CA PRO A 77 -10.49 3.35 -23.30
C PRO A 77 -10.97 4.41 -22.29
N LYS A 78 -11.77 5.38 -22.71
CA LYS A 78 -12.32 6.41 -21.81
C LYS A 78 -13.45 5.85 -20.94
N LEU A 79 -14.29 5.03 -21.54
CA LEU A 79 -15.35 4.32 -20.83
C LEU A 79 -14.74 3.39 -19.80
N ALA A 80 -13.72 2.60 -20.14
CA ALA A 80 -13.01 1.75 -19.19
C ALA A 80 -12.59 2.55 -17.94
N THR A 81 -11.88 3.67 -18.09
CA THR A 81 -11.45 4.51 -16.96
C THR A 81 -12.61 5.04 -16.09
N ILE A 82 -13.75 5.35 -16.69
CA ILE A 82 -14.90 5.89 -15.94
C ILE A 82 -15.72 4.75 -15.28
N TRP A 83 -15.91 3.62 -15.99
CA TRP A 83 -16.79 2.51 -15.61
C TRP A 83 -16.11 1.41 -14.79
N GLU A 84 -14.80 1.25 -14.90
CA GLU A 84 -13.97 0.42 -14.01
C GLU A 84 -13.87 1.11 -12.65
N VAL A 85 -14.92 0.89 -11.86
CA VAL A 85 -14.83 1.07 -10.42
C VAL A 85 -14.25 -0.22 -9.91
N ASP A 86 -12.96 -0.18 -9.57
CA ASP A 86 -12.33 -1.27 -8.83
C ASP A 86 -13.14 -1.51 -7.55
N VAL A 87 -14.02 -2.51 -7.62
CA VAL A 87 -14.65 -3.12 -6.44
C VAL A 87 -13.57 -3.85 -5.63
N SER A 88 -12.35 -3.99 -6.18
CA SER A 88 -11.12 -4.32 -5.48
C SER A 88 -10.64 -3.18 -4.58
N ARG A 89 -11.54 -2.52 -3.85
CA ARG A 89 -11.16 -2.11 -2.50
C ARG A 89 -10.70 -3.40 -1.85
N ALA A 90 -9.47 -3.44 -1.35
CA ALA A 90 -8.97 -4.61 -0.66
C ALA A 90 -9.88 -4.82 0.56
N TRP A 91 -10.95 -5.61 0.39
CA TRP A 91 -11.79 -6.11 1.48
C TRP A 91 -10.95 -6.92 2.46
N GLY A 92 -9.72 -7.25 2.03
CA GLY A 92 -8.67 -7.80 2.84
C GLY A 92 -9.17 -9.08 3.47
N TRP A 93 -9.12 -9.15 4.80
CA TRP A 93 -9.45 -10.34 5.57
C TRP A 93 -10.74 -10.14 6.40
N LEU A 94 -11.65 -9.27 5.94
CA LEU A 94 -13.02 -9.20 6.46
C LEU A 94 -13.72 -10.54 6.26
N ARG A 95 -14.65 -10.88 7.16
CA ARG A 95 -15.41 -12.13 7.08
C ARG A 95 -16.32 -12.12 5.84
N PRO A 96 -16.57 -13.28 5.21
CA PRO A 96 -17.41 -13.36 4.01
C PRO A 96 -18.76 -12.64 4.15
N GLU A 97 -19.42 -12.78 5.30
CA GLU A 97 -20.68 -12.12 5.62
C GLU A 97 -20.58 -10.58 5.64
N GLN A 98 -19.46 -10.02 6.11
CA GLN A 98 -19.21 -8.59 6.11
C GLN A 98 -18.92 -8.09 4.69
N ILE A 99 -18.14 -8.87 3.92
CA ILE A 99 -17.84 -8.59 2.52
C ILE A 99 -19.13 -8.53 1.71
N ASP A 100 -20.05 -9.46 1.92
CA ASP A 100 -21.32 -9.49 1.20
C ASP A 100 -22.22 -8.31 1.56
N ALA A 101 -22.31 -7.95 2.86
CA ALA A 101 -23.02 -6.74 3.29
C ALA A 101 -22.45 -5.46 2.66
N ILE A 102 -21.12 -5.38 2.54
CA ILE A 102 -20.47 -4.23 1.90
C ILE A 102 -20.65 -4.24 0.38
N LYS A 103 -20.61 -5.41 -0.26
CA LYS A 103 -20.89 -5.55 -1.70
C LYS A 103 -22.30 -5.08 -2.06
N ASP A 104 -23.27 -5.29 -1.18
CA ASP A 104 -24.63 -4.75 -1.39
C ASP A 104 -24.66 -3.22 -1.33
N VAL A 105 -23.88 -2.62 -0.43
CA VAL A 105 -23.66 -1.15 -0.43
C VAL A 105 -22.97 -0.73 -1.73
N ASP A 106 -21.94 -1.42 -2.17
CA ASP A 106 -21.24 -1.08 -3.42
C ASP A 106 -22.15 -1.12 -4.63
N ARG A 107 -22.99 -2.15 -4.78
CA ARG A 107 -23.96 -2.25 -5.88
C ARG A 107 -24.85 -1.02 -5.95
N ALA A 108 -25.29 -0.50 -4.81
CA ALA A 108 -26.11 0.72 -4.74
C ALA A 108 -25.32 2.01 -5.05
N PHE A 109 -23.99 2.01 -4.89
CA PHE A 109 -23.14 3.19 -5.06
C PHE A 109 -22.35 3.21 -6.38
N ILE A 110 -22.14 2.08 -7.05
CA ILE A 110 -21.43 1.97 -8.33
C ILE A 110 -22.02 2.92 -9.39
N PRO A 111 -23.35 2.96 -9.61
CA PRO A 111 -23.95 3.91 -10.57
C PRO A 111 -23.64 5.37 -10.20
N ARG A 112 -23.72 5.71 -8.91
CA ARG A 112 -23.44 7.07 -8.40
C ARG A 112 -21.98 7.47 -8.64
N ILE A 113 -21.04 6.55 -8.41
CA ILE A 113 -19.61 6.75 -8.67
C ILE A 113 -19.36 6.97 -10.16
N ARG A 114 -19.96 6.14 -11.03
CA ARG A 114 -19.84 6.25 -12.49
C ARG A 114 -20.40 7.58 -12.99
N ALA A 115 -21.59 7.98 -12.54
CA ALA A 115 -22.18 9.28 -12.87
C ALA A 115 -21.30 10.45 -12.42
N ALA A 116 -20.75 10.40 -11.20
CA ALA A 116 -19.84 11.43 -10.69
C ALA A 116 -18.51 11.49 -11.46
N ARG A 117 -17.93 10.33 -11.83
CA ARG A 117 -16.71 10.26 -12.66
C ARG A 117 -16.95 10.78 -14.07
N LEU A 118 -18.08 10.44 -14.70
CA LEU A 118 -18.44 10.96 -16.02
C LEU A 118 -18.55 12.48 -15.98
N ARG A 119 -19.25 13.03 -14.98
CA ARG A 119 -19.39 14.48 -14.81
C ARG A 119 -18.04 15.15 -14.58
N ALA A 120 -17.17 14.56 -13.76
CA ALA A 120 -15.82 15.09 -13.55
C ALA A 120 -14.98 15.10 -14.84
N ALA A 121 -15.12 14.06 -15.67
CA ALA A 121 -14.37 13.92 -16.92
C ALA A 121 -14.91 14.78 -18.08
N THR A 122 -16.23 14.99 -18.15
CA THR A 122 -16.91 15.55 -19.33
C THR A 122 -17.76 16.79 -19.05
N GLY A 123 -18.10 17.06 -17.78
CA GLY A 123 -19.08 18.06 -17.38
C GLY A 123 -20.55 17.66 -17.60
N ILE A 124 -20.81 16.46 -18.14
CA ILE A 124 -22.14 15.99 -18.48
C ILE A 124 -22.80 15.24 -17.32
N GLU A 125 -24.07 15.55 -17.08
CA GLU A 125 -24.91 14.87 -16.10
C GLU A 125 -25.86 13.90 -16.83
N ILE A 126 -25.80 12.61 -16.48
CA ILE A 126 -26.64 11.56 -17.08
C ILE A 126 -27.70 10.99 -16.13
N ASP A 127 -27.60 11.34 -14.84
CA ASP A 127 -28.48 10.84 -13.80
C ASP A 127 -29.14 12.01 -13.05
N PRO A 128 -30.45 12.24 -13.24
CA PRO A 128 -31.16 13.31 -12.56
C PRO A 128 -31.33 13.07 -11.06
N GLU A 129 -31.32 11.82 -10.58
CA GLU A 129 -31.48 11.47 -9.16
C GLU A 129 -30.22 11.81 -8.35
N HIS A 130 -29.07 11.92 -9.02
CA HIS A 130 -27.76 12.20 -8.40
C HIS A 130 -27.14 13.49 -8.93
N ARG A 131 -27.97 14.39 -9.46
CA ARG A 131 -27.55 15.69 -9.97
C ARG A 131 -26.73 16.44 -8.92
N GLY A 132 -25.61 17.00 -9.35
CA GLY A 132 -24.78 17.83 -8.48
C GLY A 132 -23.81 17.06 -7.59
N GLU A 133 -23.91 15.73 -7.47
CA GLU A 133 -22.99 14.95 -6.63
C GLU A 133 -21.56 15.02 -7.18
N THR A 134 -20.60 15.23 -6.28
CA THR A 134 -19.17 15.17 -6.58
C THR A 134 -18.62 13.82 -6.15
N LEU A 135 -17.52 13.36 -6.76
CA LEU A 135 -16.90 12.09 -6.38
C LEU A 135 -16.55 12.03 -4.89
N LEU A 136 -16.11 13.15 -4.31
CA LEU A 136 -15.83 13.27 -2.88
C LEU A 136 -17.10 13.07 -2.03
N ALA A 137 -18.22 13.68 -2.43
CA ALA A 137 -19.48 13.54 -1.72
C ALA A 137 -20.04 12.10 -1.80
N VAL A 138 -19.95 11.47 -2.98
CA VAL A 138 -20.34 10.07 -3.18
C VAL A 138 -19.50 9.15 -2.29
N ASN A 139 -18.17 9.32 -2.30
CA ASN A 139 -17.25 8.53 -1.46
C ASN A 139 -17.54 8.71 0.04
N ALA A 140 -17.77 9.94 0.50
CA ALA A 140 -18.09 10.19 1.90
C ALA A 140 -19.42 9.54 2.33
N ARG A 141 -20.43 9.52 1.45
CA ARG A 141 -21.70 8.82 1.70
C ARG A 141 -21.54 7.31 1.67
N TRP A 142 -20.78 6.79 0.71
CA TRP A 142 -20.44 5.37 0.63
C TRP A 142 -19.77 4.89 1.92
N GLN A 143 -18.75 5.61 2.40
CA GLN A 143 -18.08 5.30 3.67
C GLN A 143 -19.09 5.27 4.82
N ARG A 144 -19.98 6.26 4.94
CA ARG A 144 -21.01 6.26 5.98
C ARG A 144 -22.00 5.10 5.84
N ALA A 145 -22.35 4.70 4.63
CA ALA A 145 -23.24 3.58 4.39
C ALA A 145 -22.60 2.26 4.83
N VAL A 146 -21.33 2.03 4.46
CA VAL A 146 -20.55 0.88 4.95
C VAL A 146 -20.41 0.89 6.47
N LEU A 147 -20.17 2.04 7.09
CA LEU A 147 -20.09 2.13 8.55
C LEU A 147 -21.44 1.88 9.26
N ARG A 148 -22.57 1.87 8.55
CA ARG A 148 -23.89 1.57 9.11
C ARG A 148 -24.30 0.12 8.93
N THR A 149 -23.69 -0.59 7.98
CA THR A 149 -23.94 -2.01 7.74
C THR A 149 -23.13 -2.92 8.65
N LEU A 150 -22.18 -2.35 9.40
CA LEU A 150 -21.24 -3.08 10.25
C LEU A 150 -21.56 -2.84 11.73
N ASP A 151 -21.58 -3.92 12.51
CA ASP A 151 -21.70 -3.85 13.98
C ASP A 151 -20.43 -3.26 14.61
N TYR A 152 -20.49 -2.89 15.90
CA TYR A 152 -19.39 -2.22 16.58
C TYR A 152 -18.05 -2.98 16.49
N ASP A 153 -18.06 -4.30 16.67
CA ASP A 153 -16.87 -5.13 16.57
C ASP A 153 -16.35 -5.19 15.12
N GLN A 154 -17.26 -5.24 14.16
CA GLN A 154 -16.95 -5.26 12.73
C GLN A 154 -16.41 -3.91 12.22
N LEU A 155 -16.82 -2.80 12.86
CA LEU A 155 -16.28 -1.46 12.58
C LEU A 155 -14.83 -1.34 13.02
N GLY A 156 -14.46 -1.96 14.14
CA GLY A 156 -13.08 -2.05 14.60
C GLY A 156 -12.22 -2.78 13.58
N GLU A 157 -12.67 -3.96 13.14
CA GLU A 157 -12.03 -4.75 12.08
C GLU A 157 -11.92 -3.94 10.78
N PHE A 158 -13.03 -3.40 10.27
CA PHE A 158 -13.06 -2.62 9.02
C PHE A 158 -12.12 -1.41 9.03
N ARG A 159 -12.04 -0.68 10.14
CA ARG A 159 -11.12 0.46 10.27
C ARG A 159 -9.67 0.03 10.30
N LEU A 160 -9.36 -1.05 11.03
CA LEU A 160 -8.03 -1.62 11.03
C LEU A 160 -7.63 -2.05 9.61
N MET A 161 -8.51 -2.75 8.90
CA MET A 161 -8.31 -3.22 7.53
C MET A 161 -8.03 -2.11 6.52
N ASN A 162 -8.66 -0.96 6.71
CA ASN A 162 -8.48 0.21 5.86
C ASN A 162 -7.38 1.16 6.38
N SER A 163 -6.66 0.78 7.43
CA SER A 163 -5.51 1.55 7.90
C SER A 163 -4.34 1.39 6.92
N LEU A 164 -3.52 2.45 6.80
CA LEU A 164 -2.31 2.39 5.98
C LEU A 164 -1.34 1.30 6.44
N SER A 165 -1.34 1.00 7.74
CA SER A 165 -0.49 0.00 8.35
C SER A 165 -0.94 -1.42 7.96
N ALA A 166 -2.24 -1.73 8.07
CA ALA A 166 -2.77 -3.01 7.63
C ALA A 166 -2.61 -3.24 6.12
N GLN A 167 -2.77 -2.18 5.31
CA GLN A 167 -2.50 -2.27 3.87
C GLN A 167 -1.03 -2.55 3.56
N ARG A 168 -0.08 -1.98 4.32
CA ARG A 168 1.35 -2.30 4.19
C ARG A 168 1.66 -3.73 4.62
N THR A 169 1.14 -4.15 5.78
CA THR A 169 1.28 -5.54 6.25
C THR A 169 0.72 -6.51 5.23
N ALA A 170 -0.47 -6.25 4.67
CA ALA A 170 -1.07 -7.08 3.62
C ALA A 170 -0.18 -7.20 2.38
N ARG A 171 0.50 -6.13 1.95
CA ARG A 171 1.47 -6.19 0.84
C ARG A 171 2.66 -7.09 1.16
N HIS A 172 3.13 -7.12 2.42
CA HIS A 172 4.20 -8.04 2.80
C HIS A 172 3.79 -9.51 2.75
N PHE A 173 2.49 -9.80 2.84
CA PHE A 173 1.92 -11.14 2.71
C PHE A 173 1.38 -11.48 1.31
N GLU A 174 1.56 -10.61 0.31
CA GLU A 174 0.98 -10.77 -1.03
C GLU A 174 1.32 -12.13 -1.67
N ASN A 175 2.54 -12.62 -1.44
CA ASN A 175 3.04 -13.89 -1.97
C ASN A 175 3.05 -15.04 -0.94
N VAL A 176 2.38 -14.86 0.20
CA VAL A 176 2.34 -15.87 1.26
C VAL A 176 0.95 -16.50 1.29
N PRO A 177 0.82 -17.83 1.05
CA PRO A 177 -0.45 -18.50 1.18
C PRO A 177 -0.83 -18.57 2.67
N LEU A 178 -1.78 -17.72 3.04
CA LEU A 178 -2.37 -17.67 4.38
C LEU A 178 -3.82 -18.13 4.31
N THR A 179 -4.20 -18.97 5.26
CA THR A 179 -5.61 -19.28 5.56
C THR A 179 -6.33 -18.07 6.12
N ASP A 180 -7.67 -18.09 6.09
CA ASP A 180 -8.48 -16.99 6.65
C ASP A 180 -8.26 -16.79 8.15
N ASP A 181 -8.01 -17.86 8.90
CA ASP A 181 -7.77 -17.79 10.35
C ASP A 181 -6.36 -17.28 10.69
N GLU A 182 -5.33 -17.68 9.94
CA GLU A 182 -3.98 -17.13 10.08
C GLU A 182 -3.97 -15.64 9.79
N ARG A 183 -4.64 -15.25 8.70
CA ARG A 183 -4.88 -13.85 8.35
C ARG A 183 -5.46 -13.09 9.55
N ARG A 184 -6.63 -13.49 10.04
CA ARG A 184 -7.28 -12.82 11.18
C ARG A 184 -6.37 -12.68 12.39
N THR A 185 -5.68 -13.76 12.75
CA THR A 185 -4.75 -13.79 13.88
C THR A 185 -3.62 -12.75 13.73
N ILE A 186 -3.01 -12.66 12.54
CA ILE A 186 -1.96 -11.68 12.25
C ILE A 186 -2.48 -10.25 12.42
N TYR A 187 -3.73 -9.98 12.04
CA TYR A 187 -4.31 -8.64 12.22
C TYR A 187 -4.63 -8.30 13.66
N ASP A 188 -5.16 -9.24 14.43
CA ASP A 188 -5.39 -8.99 15.85
C ASP A 188 -4.08 -8.65 16.56
N TRP A 189 -2.99 -9.36 16.22
CA TRP A 189 -1.66 -9.03 16.72
C TRP A 189 -1.12 -7.71 16.16
N GLN A 190 -1.42 -7.35 14.91
CA GLN A 190 -1.05 -6.06 14.35
C GLN A 190 -1.75 -4.91 15.09
N ARG A 191 -3.01 -5.09 15.49
CA ARG A 191 -3.77 -4.13 16.30
C ARG A 191 -3.16 -3.98 17.70
N GLU A 192 -2.83 -5.09 18.36
CA GLU A 192 -2.13 -5.09 19.64
C GLU A 192 -0.77 -4.37 19.55
N PHE A 193 -0.02 -4.67 18.49
CA PHE A 193 1.25 -4.04 18.20
C PHE A 193 1.09 -2.53 17.99
N GLU A 194 0.13 -2.08 17.18
CA GLU A 194 -0.13 -0.65 16.95
C GLU A 194 -0.61 0.09 18.19
N ALA A 195 -1.42 -0.54 19.04
CA ALA A 195 -1.83 0.02 20.32
C ALA A 195 -0.61 0.30 21.22
N THR A 196 0.43 -0.54 21.11
CA THR A 196 1.65 -0.45 21.92
C THR A 196 2.72 0.47 21.30
N ALA A 197 2.96 0.31 19.99
CA ALA A 197 4.06 0.91 19.24
C ALA A 197 3.65 2.18 18.48
N GLY A 198 2.36 2.52 18.44
CA GLY A 198 1.79 3.53 17.55
C GLY A 198 1.75 3.07 16.09
N GLU A 199 1.00 3.79 15.25
CA GLU A 199 0.94 3.53 13.81
C GLU A 199 2.36 3.52 13.21
N ASN A 200 2.68 2.46 12.45
CA ASN A 200 4.00 2.24 11.84
C ASN A 200 5.18 2.20 12.85
N GLY A 201 4.94 1.92 14.13
CA GLY A 201 6.00 1.94 15.15
C GLY A 201 6.52 3.35 15.47
N ALA A 202 5.79 4.41 15.08
CA ALA A 202 6.20 5.80 15.25
C ALA A 202 6.33 6.24 16.73
N ARG A 203 5.77 5.48 17.66
CA ARG A 203 5.86 5.73 19.11
C ARG A 203 6.85 4.82 19.82
N LEU A 204 7.59 3.97 19.09
CA LEU A 204 8.63 3.14 19.70
C LEU A 204 9.70 4.03 20.33
N ARG A 205 9.80 3.95 21.66
CA ARG A 205 10.87 4.56 22.44
C ARG A 205 12.18 3.79 22.20
N PRO A 206 13.34 4.44 22.40
CA PRO A 206 14.61 3.73 22.49
C PRO A 206 14.50 2.55 23.47
N GLY A 207 14.94 1.35 23.07
CA GLY A 207 14.83 0.14 23.89
C GLY A 207 13.57 -0.72 23.67
N GLN A 208 12.64 -0.33 22.79
CA GLN A 208 11.42 -1.12 22.48
C GLN A 208 11.56 -2.04 21.24
N ARG A 209 12.81 -2.38 20.86
CA ARG A 209 13.09 -3.33 19.77
C ARG A 209 12.60 -4.75 20.08
N ASP A 210 12.48 -5.09 21.36
CA ASP A 210 11.92 -6.34 21.86
C ASP A 210 10.45 -6.54 21.45
N VAL A 211 9.63 -5.48 21.49
CA VAL A 211 8.21 -5.53 21.06
C VAL A 211 8.09 -5.89 19.57
N VAL A 212 8.94 -5.31 18.73
CA VAL A 212 8.98 -5.62 17.29
C VAL A 212 9.41 -7.07 17.06
N LEU A 213 10.42 -7.52 17.80
CA LEU A 213 10.93 -8.88 17.67
C LEU A 213 9.93 -9.93 18.17
N ASP A 214 9.19 -9.65 19.25
CA ASP A 214 8.11 -10.50 19.75
C ASP A 214 6.97 -10.61 18.73
N HIS A 215 6.52 -9.48 18.17
CA HIS A 215 5.49 -9.48 17.13
C HIS A 215 5.91 -10.33 15.91
N ARG A 216 7.14 -10.17 15.43
CA ARG A 216 7.69 -10.98 14.33
C ARG A 216 7.78 -12.46 14.69
N ARG A 217 8.12 -12.79 15.93
CA ARG A 217 8.18 -14.18 16.41
C ARG A 217 6.79 -14.83 16.41
N ARG A 218 5.75 -14.15 16.90
CA ARG A 218 4.38 -14.68 16.87
C ARG A 218 3.93 -15.00 15.45
N ILE A 219 4.24 -14.14 14.48
CA ILE A 219 3.94 -14.40 13.06
C ILE A 219 4.71 -15.64 12.58
N ARG A 220 6.02 -15.74 12.86
CA ARG A 220 6.85 -16.92 12.51
C ARG A 220 6.25 -18.21 13.07
N ASP A 221 5.89 -18.21 14.35
CA ASP A 221 5.30 -19.38 15.03
C ASP A 221 3.95 -19.79 14.42
N LEU A 222 3.16 -18.82 13.93
CA LEU A 222 1.87 -19.07 13.31
C LEU A 222 2.00 -19.69 11.92
N ILE A 223 2.85 -19.12 11.06
CA ILE A 223 2.88 -19.49 9.63
C ILE A 223 4.01 -20.46 9.28
N GLY A 224 4.95 -20.70 10.19
CA GLY A 224 6.12 -21.55 9.99
C GLY A 224 7.22 -20.86 9.18
N ASP A 225 8.41 -21.44 9.25
CA ASP A 225 9.65 -20.78 8.80
C ASP A 225 9.70 -20.50 7.30
N ASP A 226 9.21 -21.43 6.46
CA ASP A 226 9.24 -21.25 5.01
C ASP A 226 8.34 -20.10 4.55
N ARG A 227 7.09 -20.06 5.04
CA ARG A 227 6.15 -18.98 4.73
C ARG A 227 6.59 -17.67 5.35
N PHE A 228 7.18 -17.73 6.54
CA PHE A 228 7.72 -16.56 7.21
C PHE A 228 8.90 -15.96 6.46
N ALA A 229 9.83 -16.76 5.93
CA ALA A 229 10.97 -16.25 5.15
C ALA A 229 10.52 -15.45 3.92
N ILE A 230 9.46 -15.89 3.22
CA ILE A 230 8.87 -15.16 2.08
C ILE A 230 8.31 -13.80 2.52
N TYR A 231 7.49 -13.79 3.57
CA TYR A 231 6.98 -12.55 4.18
C TYR A 231 8.14 -11.63 4.59
N PHE A 232 9.14 -12.21 5.23
CA PHE A 232 10.19 -11.48 5.92
C PHE A 232 11.20 -10.87 4.95
N ALA A 233 11.47 -11.51 3.82
CA ALA A 233 12.24 -10.92 2.73
C ALA A 233 11.60 -9.63 2.17
N SER A 234 10.26 -9.57 2.12
CA SER A 234 9.52 -8.36 1.72
C SER A 234 9.51 -7.30 2.83
N ALA A 235 9.33 -7.71 4.08
CA ALA A 235 9.22 -6.80 5.23
C ALA A 235 10.58 -6.23 5.69
N GLU A 236 11.66 -6.98 5.51
CA GLU A 236 13.01 -6.65 6.00
C GLU A 236 14.06 -6.91 4.89
N PRO A 237 14.37 -5.93 4.03
CA PRO A 237 15.33 -6.10 2.95
C PRO A 237 16.75 -6.51 3.40
N LYS A 238 17.10 -6.25 4.68
CA LYS A 238 18.36 -6.70 5.28
C LYS A 238 18.40 -8.21 5.50
N PHE A 239 17.25 -8.87 5.66
CA PHE A 239 17.17 -10.32 5.77
C PHE A 239 17.55 -10.98 4.44
N ALA A 240 17.01 -10.49 3.32
CA ALA A 240 17.34 -11.03 1.99
C ALA A 240 18.84 -11.00 1.71
N ARG A 241 19.51 -9.86 1.93
CA ARG A 241 20.98 -9.76 1.77
C ARG A 241 21.76 -10.71 2.67
N MET A 242 21.32 -10.86 3.92
CA MET A 242 21.94 -11.78 4.86
C MET A 242 21.76 -13.24 4.43
N HIS A 243 20.57 -13.60 3.93
CA HIS A 243 20.28 -14.91 3.39
C HIS A 243 21.20 -15.22 2.19
N ASP A 244 21.34 -14.27 1.26
CA ASP A 244 22.24 -14.39 0.12
C ASP A 244 23.71 -14.57 0.56
N ALA A 245 24.14 -13.86 1.62
CA ALA A 245 25.49 -13.98 2.17
C ALA A 245 25.75 -15.32 2.87
N LEU A 246 24.71 -15.96 3.42
CA LEU A 246 24.78 -17.31 3.97
C LEU A 246 24.91 -18.35 2.85
N GLY A 247 24.21 -18.12 1.73
CA GLY A 247 24.26 -18.90 0.50
C GLY A 247 22.95 -19.62 0.20
N GLU A 248 22.77 -20.01 -1.07
CA GLU A 248 21.52 -20.59 -1.60
C GLU A 248 21.13 -21.94 -0.96
N ASP A 249 22.10 -22.68 -0.42
CA ASP A 249 21.86 -23.99 0.21
C ASP A 249 21.42 -23.90 1.68
N VAL A 250 21.34 -22.70 2.26
CA VAL A 250 20.93 -22.53 3.67
C VAL A 250 19.42 -22.59 3.78
N ASP A 251 18.91 -23.45 4.66
CA ASP A 251 17.47 -23.52 4.91
C ASP A 251 16.95 -22.27 5.63
N ASN A 252 15.65 -22.00 5.44
CA ASN A 252 14.98 -20.83 5.98
C ASN A 252 15.07 -20.76 7.52
N THR A 253 15.01 -21.89 8.22
CA THR A 253 15.09 -21.96 9.68
C THR A 253 16.44 -21.42 10.15
N THR A 254 17.52 -21.93 9.57
CA THR A 254 18.90 -21.55 9.88
C THR A 254 19.16 -20.08 9.57
N ALA A 255 18.68 -19.59 8.43
CA ALA A 255 18.81 -18.18 8.08
C ALA A 255 18.02 -17.27 9.05
N LEU A 256 16.77 -17.62 9.37
CA LEU A 256 15.97 -16.86 10.33
C LEU A 256 16.63 -16.85 11.72
N ASP A 257 17.12 -17.98 12.21
CA ASP A 257 17.81 -18.05 13.50
C ASP A 257 19.04 -17.14 13.56
N ALA A 258 19.83 -17.07 12.47
CA ALA A 258 20.95 -16.14 12.37
C ALA A 258 20.49 -14.67 12.43
N TRP A 259 19.39 -14.33 11.76
CA TRP A 259 18.79 -13.00 11.84
C TRP A 259 18.32 -12.66 13.26
N TRP A 260 17.71 -13.61 13.96
CA TRP A 260 17.26 -13.40 15.34
C TRP A 260 18.43 -13.17 16.30
N ILE A 261 19.54 -13.87 16.12
CA ILE A 261 20.76 -13.63 16.91
C ILE A 261 21.27 -12.20 16.71
N ARG A 262 21.24 -11.71 15.47
CA ARG A 262 21.60 -10.33 15.12
C ARG A 262 20.72 -9.31 15.84
N GLU A 263 19.41 -9.46 15.81
CA GLU A 263 18.53 -8.50 16.48
C GLU A 263 18.63 -8.57 18.00
N GLN A 264 18.79 -9.78 18.56
CA GLN A 264 18.98 -9.94 20.00
C GLN A 264 20.24 -9.23 20.47
N PHE A 265 21.32 -9.25 19.69
CA PHE A 265 22.53 -8.49 19.98
C PHE A 265 22.24 -6.98 20.07
N TRP A 266 21.47 -6.43 19.14
CA TRP A 266 21.11 -5.02 19.15
C TRP A 266 20.22 -4.64 20.32
N ILE A 267 19.25 -5.49 20.67
CA ILE A 267 18.43 -5.33 21.88
C ILE A 267 19.31 -5.34 23.14
N ASP A 268 20.24 -6.28 23.23
CA ASP A 268 21.12 -6.40 24.40
C ASP A 268 22.11 -5.22 24.53
N GLN A 269 22.47 -4.56 23.43
CA GLN A 269 23.26 -3.32 23.48
C GLN A 269 22.51 -2.12 24.05
N GLU A 270 21.20 -2.06 23.86
CA GLU A 270 20.34 -0.94 24.30
C GLU A 270 19.94 -1.04 25.78
N LYS A 271 20.05 -2.23 26.38
CA LYS A 271 19.71 -2.44 27.79
C LYS A 271 20.73 -1.77 28.71
N PRO A 272 20.28 -1.25 29.89
CA PRO A 272 21.20 -0.80 30.93
C PRO A 272 22.19 -1.90 31.27
N ARG A 273 23.49 -1.61 31.15
CA ARG A 273 24.54 -2.61 31.32
C ARG A 273 24.73 -2.91 32.79
N GLU A 274 24.68 -4.19 33.15
CA GLU A 274 25.29 -4.66 34.38
C GLU A 274 26.80 -4.42 34.33
N ILE A 275 27.42 -4.22 35.49
CA ILE A 275 28.86 -4.03 35.61
C ILE A 275 29.57 -5.24 34.98
N GLY A 276 30.32 -5.02 33.89
CA GLY A 276 31.11 -6.05 33.19
C GLY A 276 30.61 -6.48 31.81
N LEU A 277 29.40 -6.11 31.40
CA LEU A 277 28.89 -6.39 30.05
C LEU A 277 29.37 -5.34 29.04
N SER A 278 30.54 -5.58 28.45
CA SER A 278 31.05 -4.75 27.34
C SER A 278 30.51 -5.20 25.97
N ASN A 279 30.52 -4.30 24.98
CA ASN A 279 30.15 -4.64 23.60
C ASN A 279 30.97 -5.80 23.02
N ARG A 280 32.22 -5.97 23.47
CA ARG A 280 33.06 -7.11 23.07
C ARG A 280 32.52 -8.43 23.60
N VAL A 281 32.03 -8.45 24.84
CA VAL A 281 31.42 -9.65 25.43
C VAL A 281 30.12 -10.01 24.72
N LEU A 282 29.27 -9.02 24.41
CA LEU A 282 28.06 -9.26 23.63
C LEU A 282 28.36 -9.78 22.22
N ALA A 283 29.39 -9.22 21.56
CA ALA A 283 29.79 -9.65 20.23
C ALA A 283 30.32 -11.09 20.23
N ALA A 284 31.15 -11.45 21.21
CA ALA A 284 31.65 -12.81 21.37
C ALA A 284 30.51 -13.83 21.62
N ARG A 285 29.51 -13.46 22.44
CA ARG A 285 28.32 -14.30 22.68
C ARG A 285 27.47 -14.47 21.43
N ALA A 286 27.28 -13.40 20.65
CA ALA A 286 26.54 -13.47 19.39
C ALA A 286 27.28 -14.33 18.36
N GLU A 287 28.61 -14.23 18.28
CA GLU A 287 29.44 -15.03 17.38
C GLU A 287 29.35 -16.52 17.74
N GLU A 288 29.46 -16.85 19.02
CA GLU A 288 29.33 -18.23 19.49
C GLU A 288 27.95 -18.81 19.14
N ARG A 289 26.87 -18.05 19.35
CA ARG A 289 25.52 -18.47 18.96
C ARG A 289 25.39 -18.69 17.46
N LEU A 290 26.00 -17.83 16.64
CA LEU A 290 26.03 -18.01 15.19
C LEU A 290 26.78 -19.27 14.79
N ARG A 291 27.95 -19.55 15.40
CA ARG A 291 28.72 -20.78 15.14
C ARG A 291 27.94 -22.04 15.52
N ILE A 292 27.25 -22.03 16.65
CA ILE A 292 26.41 -23.15 17.08
C ILE A 292 25.25 -23.38 16.10
N ARG A 293 24.59 -22.31 15.62
CA ARG A 293 23.40 -22.42 14.76
C ARG A 293 23.71 -22.70 13.30
N LEU A 294 24.75 -22.07 12.76
CA LEU A 294 25.12 -22.18 11.35
C LEU A 294 26.13 -23.33 11.11
N GLY A 295 26.84 -23.78 12.14
CA GLY A 295 28.05 -24.58 11.99
C GLY A 295 29.25 -23.73 11.55
N GLU A 296 30.46 -24.27 11.71
CA GLU A 296 31.71 -23.53 11.56
C GLU A 296 31.90 -22.94 10.15
N GLN A 297 31.56 -23.70 9.11
CA GLN A 297 31.79 -23.30 7.72
C GLN A 297 30.88 -22.14 7.28
N LEU A 298 29.57 -22.23 7.56
CA LEU A 298 28.62 -21.18 7.22
C LEU A 298 28.79 -19.94 8.09
N ALA A 299 29.06 -20.12 9.40
CA ALA A 299 29.37 -19.00 10.29
C ALA A 299 30.61 -18.23 9.80
N THR A 300 31.68 -18.93 9.41
CA THR A 300 32.91 -18.28 8.90
C THR A 300 32.63 -17.46 7.63
N ARG A 301 31.86 -18.02 6.69
CA ARG A 301 31.45 -17.33 5.46
C ARG A 301 30.63 -16.08 5.76
N TYR A 302 29.61 -16.20 6.60
CA TYR A 302 28.75 -15.09 6.98
C TYR A 302 29.54 -14.00 7.72
N LEU A 303 30.39 -14.36 8.67
CA LEU A 303 31.21 -13.42 9.44
C LEU A 303 32.25 -12.67 8.59
N ALA A 304 32.62 -13.22 7.43
CA ALA A 304 33.47 -12.54 6.45
C ALA A 304 32.69 -11.58 5.54
N SER A 305 31.35 -11.62 5.54
CA SER A 305 30.50 -10.76 4.72
C SER A 305 30.32 -9.36 5.32
N ASP A 306 30.01 -8.40 4.45
CA ASP A 306 29.67 -7.03 4.86
C ASP A 306 28.40 -6.97 5.72
N ASP A 307 27.49 -7.94 5.56
CA ASP A 307 26.26 -8.03 6.35
C ASP A 307 26.50 -8.49 7.79
N ALA A 308 27.72 -8.98 8.14
CA ALA A 308 28.13 -9.27 9.52
C ALA A 308 28.90 -8.12 10.21
N ARG A 309 29.03 -6.95 9.56
CA ARG A 309 29.72 -5.77 10.12
C ARG A 309 29.14 -5.27 11.44
N TRP A 310 27.87 -5.57 11.73
CA TRP A 310 27.25 -5.29 13.03
C TRP A 310 27.95 -6.01 14.18
N LEU A 311 28.61 -7.14 13.92
CA LEU A 311 29.38 -7.89 14.92
C LEU A 311 30.88 -7.58 14.80
N THR A 312 31.41 -7.52 13.57
CA THR A 312 32.85 -7.35 13.32
C THR A 312 33.35 -5.90 13.43
N GLY A 313 32.47 -4.90 13.36
CA GLY A 313 32.81 -3.49 13.60
C GLY A 313 33.34 -3.22 15.01
N PHE A 314 33.05 -4.11 15.98
CA PHE A 314 33.60 -4.05 17.33
C PHE A 314 34.97 -4.74 17.47
N ARG A 315 35.43 -5.47 16.45
CA ARG A 315 36.80 -6.01 16.36
C ARG A 315 37.82 -4.97 15.89
N LEU A 316 37.39 -3.93 15.15
CA LEU A 316 38.27 -2.88 14.60
C LEU A 316 38.87 -1.91 15.64
N GLN A 317 38.57 -2.07 16.93
CA GLN A 317 39.28 -1.38 18.01
C GLN A 317 40.34 -2.28 18.66
N VAL A 318 41.28 -2.85 17.91
CA VAL A 318 42.53 -3.35 18.50
C VAL A 318 43.69 -3.12 17.51
N HIS A 319 44.65 -2.31 17.98
CA HIS A 319 45.98 -1.97 17.43
C HIS A 319 46.09 -0.84 16.39
N GLY A 320 46.20 0.39 16.89
CA GLY A 320 46.84 1.49 16.16
C GLY A 320 46.42 2.88 16.66
N GLY A 321 47.17 3.44 17.62
CA GLY A 321 47.11 4.87 17.94
C GLY A 321 46.78 5.19 19.39
N SER A 322 47.81 5.17 20.23
CA SER A 322 47.87 6.07 21.39
C SER A 322 47.70 7.50 20.89
N ARG A 323 46.52 8.10 21.07
CA ARG A 323 46.42 9.55 21.12
C ARG A 323 46.86 9.96 22.51
N ALA A 324 48.12 10.38 22.58
CA ALA A 324 48.65 11.13 23.71
C ALA A 324 47.62 12.19 24.13
N ALA A 325 47.36 12.21 25.42
CA ALA A 325 46.64 13.28 26.06
C ALA A 325 47.40 14.60 25.82
N THR A 326 46.77 15.53 25.13
CA THR A 326 47.05 16.95 25.29
C THR A 326 45.74 17.62 25.63
N LYS A 327 45.56 17.87 26.93
CA LYS A 327 44.71 18.95 27.43
C LYS A 327 45.57 20.22 27.53
N PRO A 328 45.01 21.42 27.33
CA PRO A 328 45.51 22.59 28.05
C PRO A 328 45.24 22.46 29.56
#